data_AF-A0A326GHH5-F1
#
_entry.id   AF-A0A326GHH5-F1
#
_cell.length_a   1.000
_cell.length_b   1.000
_cell.length_c   1.000
_cell.angle_alpha   90.00
_cell.angle_beta   90.00
_cell.angle_gamma   90.00
#
_symmetry.space_group_name_H-M   'P 1'
#
loop_
_entity.id
_entity.type
_entity.pdbx_description
1 polymer ?
#
loop_
_entity_poly.entity_id
_entity_poly.type
_entity_poly.pdbx_seq_one_letter_code
_entity_poly.pdbx_strand_id
1 'polypeptide(L)'
;MNRALPLTVATLVGLAVAIAIAFVPMWRIETVVSETGLPAFLSIAEPPLGITARAALMLLSGLAVAVPVWIALRLLDRGPVALPSAEAVEEEAPPSVRRADAHPDAPPRPPVRAVRDLGQPFLDPVAPAEPEVALPRDLNTPMAMFDPDALPMVPAAPPPTVRPLFRPAAEPEPEPEPVAESEPVPPSPVEPQARSAEPAPSLSALIDRLDHGLQRRRGERGDPDADAPNAGLALALGALRRMARGE
;
A
#
# COMPACT_ATOMS: atom_id res chain seq x y z
N MET A 1 -24.59 -1.96 -5.31
CA MET A 1 -25.27 -2.94 -4.44
C MET A 1 -25.71 -2.26 -3.15
N ASN A 2 -26.88 -2.57 -2.58
CA ASN A 2 -27.27 -2.00 -1.29
C ASN A 2 -26.29 -2.49 -0.21
N ARG A 3 -25.53 -1.58 0.43
CA ARG A 3 -24.52 -1.91 1.47
C ARG A 3 -25.09 -2.74 2.63
N ALA A 4 -26.41 -2.73 2.82
CA ALA A 4 -27.10 -3.50 3.85
C ALA A 4 -27.30 -4.98 3.50
N LEU A 5 -27.28 -5.37 2.22
CA LEU A 5 -27.52 -6.75 1.77
C LEU A 5 -26.56 -7.79 2.38
N PRO A 6 -25.22 -7.59 2.41
CA PRO A 6 -24.33 -8.58 3.02
C PRO A 6 -24.60 -8.76 4.51
N LEU A 7 -25.00 -7.69 5.19
CA LEU A 7 -25.35 -7.74 6.61
C LEU A 7 -26.64 -8.51 6.85
N THR A 8 -27.71 -8.25 6.08
CA THR A 8 -28.99 -8.94 6.24
C THR A 8 -28.90 -10.44 5.92
N VAL A 9 -28.15 -10.81 4.89
CA VAL A 9 -27.93 -12.24 4.57
C VAL A 9 -27.15 -12.93 5.68
N ALA A 10 -26.07 -12.33 6.15
CA ALA A 10 -25.26 -12.92 7.20
C ALA A 10 -26.02 -13.08 8.53
N THR A 11 -26.83 -12.09 8.91
CA THR A 11 -27.65 -12.17 10.13
C THR A 11 -28.74 -13.23 10.02
N LEU A 12 -29.40 -13.36 8.85
CA LEU A 12 -30.39 -14.41 8.62
C LEU A 12 -29.76 -15.81 8.68
N VAL A 13 -28.59 -16.00 8.07
CA VAL A 13 -27.87 -17.28 8.12
C VAL A 13 -27.45 -17.63 9.55
N GLY A 14 -26.86 -16.68 10.28
CA GLY A 14 -26.49 -16.90 11.69
C GLY A 14 -27.70 -17.20 12.58
N LEU A 15 -28.81 -16.49 12.37
CA LEU A 15 -30.06 -16.73 13.10
C LEU A 15 -30.64 -18.11 12.79
N ALA A 16 -30.61 -18.55 11.52
CA ALA A 16 -31.06 -19.88 11.13
C ALA A 16 -30.27 -20.99 11.84
N VAL A 17 -28.94 -20.83 11.97
CA VAL A 17 -28.08 -21.75 12.71
C VAL A 17 -28.43 -21.77 14.20
N ALA A 18 -28.62 -20.60 14.82
CA ALA A 18 -29.03 -20.50 16.22
C ALA A 18 -30.39 -21.18 16.48
N ILE A 19 -31.36 -20.99 15.59
CA ILE A 19 -32.67 -21.65 15.64
C ILE A 19 -32.52 -23.16 15.50
N ALA A 20 -31.69 -23.65 14.57
CA ALA A 20 -31.45 -25.08 14.41
C ALA A 20 -30.94 -25.72 15.71
N ILE A 21 -30.03 -25.04 16.43
CA ILE A 21 -29.52 -25.50 17.74
C ILE A 21 -30.61 -25.44 18.82
N ALA A 22 -31.54 -24.49 18.74
CA ALA A 22 -32.71 -24.43 19.62
C ALA A 22 -33.68 -25.62 19.43
N PHE A 23 -33.58 -26.37 18.33
CA PHE A 23 -34.31 -27.63 18.14
C PHE A 23 -33.53 -28.87 18.57
N VAL A 24 -32.21 -28.77 18.81
CA VAL A 24 -31.40 -29.91 19.27
C VAL A 24 -31.74 -30.25 20.73
N PRO A 25 -32.14 -31.49 21.04
CA PRO A 25 -32.44 -31.91 22.41
C PRO A 25 -31.23 -31.79 23.36
N MET A 26 -31.48 -31.41 24.61
CA MET A 26 -30.42 -31.13 25.59
C MET A 26 -29.46 -32.31 25.80
N TRP A 27 -30.01 -33.53 25.90
CA TRP A 27 -29.24 -34.76 26.07
C TRP A 27 -28.25 -35.03 24.93
N ARG A 28 -28.54 -34.59 23.69
CA ARG A 28 -27.61 -34.71 22.55
C ARG A 28 -26.41 -33.79 22.71
N ILE A 29 -26.63 -32.60 23.27
CA ILE A 29 -25.54 -31.64 23.50
C ILE A 29 -24.66 -32.14 24.64
N GLU A 30 -25.27 -32.63 25.72
CA GLU A 30 -24.54 -33.19 26.87
C GLU A 30 -23.70 -34.40 26.49
N THR A 31 -24.24 -35.33 25.69
CA THR A 31 -23.50 -36.50 25.19
C THR A 31 -22.27 -36.07 24.38
N VAL A 32 -22.43 -35.18 23.41
CA VAL A 32 -21.29 -34.67 22.61
C VAL A 32 -20.27 -33.93 23.47
N VAL A 33 -20.70 -33.10 24.44
CA VAL A 33 -19.78 -32.40 25.34
C VAL A 33 -19.03 -33.38 26.25
N SER A 34 -19.71 -34.42 26.75
CA SER A 34 -19.07 -35.46 27.57
C SER A 34 -18.07 -36.30 26.76
N GLU A 35 -18.38 -36.62 25.51
CA GLU A 35 -17.52 -37.39 24.60
C GLU A 35 -16.26 -36.62 24.18
N THR A 36 -16.36 -35.30 24.04
CA THR A 36 -15.20 -34.44 23.71
C THR A 36 -14.23 -34.25 24.88
N GLY A 37 -14.57 -34.69 26.10
CA GLY A 37 -13.72 -34.54 27.28
C GLY A 37 -13.57 -33.09 27.76
N LEU A 38 -14.38 -32.17 27.22
CA LEU A 38 -14.40 -30.75 27.57
C LEU A 38 -14.55 -30.47 29.09
N PRO A 39 -15.36 -31.25 29.85
CA PRO A 39 -15.48 -31.07 31.30
C PRO A 39 -14.16 -31.23 32.07
N ALA A 40 -13.18 -31.99 31.52
CA ALA A 40 -11.89 -32.17 32.17
C ALA A 40 -11.01 -30.90 32.15
N PHE A 41 -11.25 -30.00 31.19
CA PHE A 41 -10.50 -28.75 31.04
C PHE A 41 -11.27 -27.53 31.54
N LEU A 42 -12.59 -27.56 31.43
CA LEU A 42 -13.48 -26.50 31.85
C LEU A 42 -14.51 -27.07 32.83
N SER A 43 -14.29 -26.86 34.11
CA SER A 43 -15.24 -27.23 35.16
C SER A 43 -16.60 -26.52 35.02
N ILE A 44 -16.65 -25.41 34.27
CA ILE A 44 -17.91 -24.75 33.90
C ILE A 44 -18.73 -25.54 32.85
N ALA A 45 -18.17 -26.60 32.26
CA ALA A 45 -18.82 -27.47 31.28
C ALA A 45 -19.34 -28.79 31.89
N GLU A 46 -19.34 -28.93 33.22
CA GLU A 46 -19.85 -30.12 33.89
C GLU A 46 -21.40 -30.20 33.77
N PRO A 47 -21.98 -31.36 33.39
CA PRO A 47 -23.43 -31.51 33.35
C PRO A 47 -24.08 -31.28 34.72
N PRO A 48 -25.30 -30.73 34.80
CA PRO A 48 -26.22 -30.42 33.71
C PRO A 48 -25.95 -29.06 33.03
N LEU A 49 -25.89 -29.06 31.69
CA LEU A 49 -25.72 -27.84 30.89
C LEU A 49 -27.06 -27.10 30.84
N GLY A 50 -27.25 -26.11 31.73
CA GLY A 50 -28.49 -25.35 31.85
C GLY A 50 -28.87 -24.51 30.61
N ILE A 51 -29.99 -23.78 30.69
CA ILE A 51 -30.49 -22.90 29.61
C ILE A 51 -29.43 -21.87 29.16
N THR A 52 -28.59 -21.40 30.09
CA THR A 52 -27.51 -20.45 29.82
C THR A 52 -26.46 -21.03 28.87
N ALA A 53 -26.06 -22.29 29.06
CA ALA A 53 -25.12 -22.98 28.19
C ALA A 53 -25.70 -23.13 26.78
N ARG A 54 -27.00 -23.42 26.69
CA ARG A 54 -27.70 -23.51 25.41
C ARG A 54 -27.76 -22.16 24.69
N ALA A 55 -28.08 -21.08 25.40
CA ALA A 55 -28.09 -19.74 24.85
C ALA A 55 -26.69 -19.30 24.37
N ALA A 56 -25.65 -19.62 25.15
CA ALA A 56 -24.26 -19.37 24.77
C ALA A 56 -23.86 -20.13 23.50
N LEU A 57 -24.22 -21.42 23.41
CA LEU A 57 -23.97 -22.23 22.21
C LEU A 57 -24.69 -21.68 20.98
N MET A 58 -25.97 -21.28 21.10
CA MET A 58 -26.72 -20.65 19.99
C MET A 58 -26.05 -19.36 19.50
N LEU A 59 -25.63 -18.51 20.44
CA LEU A 59 -25.01 -17.23 20.11
C LEU A 59 -23.63 -17.41 19.47
N LEU A 60 -22.78 -18.27 20.06
CA LEU A 60 -21.43 -18.51 19.57
C LEU A 60 -21.42 -19.17 18.19
N SER A 61 -22.23 -20.21 17.99
CA SER A 61 -22.35 -20.90 16.70
C SER A 61 -22.95 -20.00 15.62
N GLY A 62 -24.00 -19.25 15.95
CA GLY A 62 -24.61 -18.29 15.03
C GLY A 62 -23.61 -17.23 14.59
N LEU A 63 -22.83 -16.67 15.53
CA LEU A 63 -21.79 -15.69 15.24
C LEU A 63 -20.63 -16.29 14.43
N ALA A 64 -20.21 -17.52 14.77
CA ALA A 64 -19.14 -18.24 14.09
C ALA A 64 -19.45 -18.50 12.62
N VAL A 65 -20.73 -18.60 12.23
CA VAL A 65 -21.16 -18.72 10.83
C VAL A 65 -21.46 -17.36 10.20
N ALA A 66 -22.12 -16.45 10.91
CA ALA A 66 -22.52 -15.14 10.38
C ALA A 66 -21.31 -14.27 9.99
N VAL A 67 -20.28 -14.23 10.83
CA VAL A 67 -19.09 -13.40 10.60
C VAL A 67 -18.34 -13.78 9.30
N PRO A 68 -17.96 -15.05 9.07
CA PRO A 68 -17.27 -15.41 7.83
C PRO A 68 -18.15 -15.23 6.59
N VAL A 69 -19.46 -15.51 6.67
CA VAL A 69 -20.40 -15.24 5.57
C VAL A 69 -20.46 -13.75 5.25
N TRP A 70 -20.56 -12.89 6.27
CA TRP A 70 -20.52 -11.44 6.08
C TRP A 70 -19.20 -10.97 5.45
N ILE A 71 -18.06 -11.49 5.93
CA ILE A 71 -16.74 -11.18 5.39
C ILE A 71 -16.66 -11.61 3.92
N ALA A 72 -17.07 -12.84 3.60
CA ALA A 72 -17.04 -13.38 2.24
C ALA A 72 -17.90 -12.54 1.29
N LEU A 73 -19.14 -12.23 1.67
CA LEU A 73 -20.03 -11.38 0.89
C LEU A 73 -19.47 -9.96 0.73
N ARG A 74 -18.84 -9.40 1.78
CA ARG A 74 -18.20 -8.09 1.72
C ARG A 74 -16.97 -8.10 0.82
N LEU A 75 -16.20 -9.19 0.79
CA LEU A 75 -15.07 -9.35 -0.12
C LEU A 75 -15.52 -9.51 -1.56
N LEU A 76 -16.69 -10.09 -1.79
CA LEU A 76 -17.28 -10.26 -3.13
C LEU A 76 -17.95 -8.98 -3.66
N ASP A 77 -18.56 -8.18 -2.77
CA ASP A 77 -19.16 -6.86 -3.09
C ASP A 77 -18.10 -5.78 -3.31
N ARG A 78 -16.88 -5.99 -2.80
CA ARG A 78 -15.70 -5.33 -3.37
C ARG A 78 -15.50 -5.94 -4.73
N GLY A 79 -16.13 -5.34 -5.75
CA GLY A 79 -15.99 -5.76 -7.14
C GLY A 79 -14.51 -6.01 -7.49
N PRO A 80 -14.24 -6.79 -8.55
CA PRO A 80 -12.87 -7.04 -8.98
C PRO A 80 -12.15 -5.71 -8.99
N VAL A 81 -10.99 -5.62 -8.31
CA VAL A 81 -10.14 -4.43 -8.30
C VAL A 81 -10.08 -4.01 -9.75
N ALA A 82 -10.79 -2.92 -10.08
CA ALA A 82 -10.93 -2.50 -11.45
C ALA A 82 -9.52 -2.11 -11.86
N LEU A 83 -8.86 -2.99 -12.62
CA LEU A 83 -7.73 -2.58 -13.42
C LEU A 83 -8.25 -1.39 -14.22
N PRO A 84 -7.63 -0.20 -14.11
CA PRO A 84 -8.14 0.99 -14.77
C PRO A 84 -8.36 0.63 -16.24
N SER A 85 -9.62 0.70 -16.68
CA SER A 85 -9.96 0.41 -18.08
C SER A 85 -9.18 1.36 -18.97
N ALA A 86 -8.55 0.82 -20.02
CA ALA A 86 -7.66 1.56 -20.92
C ALA A 86 -8.31 2.78 -21.59
N GLU A 87 -9.64 2.91 -21.53
CA GLU A 87 -10.40 4.02 -22.12
C GLU A 87 -10.67 5.18 -21.16
N ALA A 88 -10.41 5.05 -19.87
CA ALA A 88 -10.45 6.16 -18.92
C ALA A 88 -9.07 6.82 -18.82
N VAL A 89 -8.55 7.30 -19.96
CA VAL A 89 -7.43 8.24 -19.96
C VAL A 89 -8.01 9.59 -19.57
N GLU A 90 -8.22 9.78 -18.26
CA GLU A 90 -8.28 11.13 -17.69
C GLU A 90 -7.07 11.89 -18.24
N GLU A 91 -7.31 13.11 -18.71
CA GLU A 91 -6.28 14.05 -19.14
C GLU A 91 -5.32 14.26 -17.95
N GLU A 92 -4.24 13.48 -17.96
CA GLU A 92 -3.38 13.27 -16.80
C GLU A 92 -2.70 14.60 -16.48
N ALA A 93 -3.03 15.16 -15.31
CA ALA A 93 -2.54 16.46 -14.89
C ALA A 93 -1.01 16.54 -15.06
N PRO A 94 -0.47 17.67 -15.55
CA PRO A 94 0.96 17.79 -15.83
C PRO A 94 1.77 17.45 -14.58
N PRO A 95 2.79 16.59 -14.71
CA PRO A 95 3.51 16.07 -13.55
C PRO A 95 4.14 17.23 -12.77
N SER A 96 4.01 17.20 -11.45
CA SER A 96 4.59 18.25 -10.62
C SER A 96 6.11 18.11 -10.61
N VAL A 97 6.78 18.95 -11.38
CA VAL A 97 8.24 19.03 -11.43
C VAL A 97 8.71 20.07 -10.41
N ARG A 98 9.79 19.76 -9.68
CA ARG A 98 10.39 20.74 -8.76
C ARG A 98 10.88 21.93 -9.57
N ARG A 99 10.79 23.14 -9.02
CA ARG A 99 11.24 24.36 -9.72
C ARG A 99 12.70 24.29 -10.21
N ALA A 100 13.55 23.52 -9.52
CA ALA A 100 14.94 23.32 -9.91
C ALA A 100 15.11 22.43 -11.16
N ASP A 101 14.16 21.51 -11.40
CA ASP A 101 14.21 20.54 -12.49
C ASP A 101 13.37 21.01 -13.70
N ALA A 102 12.68 22.14 -13.58
CA ALA A 102 11.90 22.75 -14.65
C ALA A 102 12.83 23.52 -15.61
N HIS A 103 13.20 22.89 -16.73
CA HIS A 103 14.02 23.50 -17.76
C HIS A 103 13.16 24.11 -18.87
N PRO A 104 13.47 25.32 -19.39
CA PRO A 104 12.69 25.95 -20.47
C PRO A 104 12.62 25.10 -21.74
N ASP A 105 13.70 24.38 -22.05
CA ASP A 105 13.79 23.56 -23.27
C ASP A 105 13.31 22.10 -23.10
N ALA A 106 13.04 21.66 -21.87
CA ALA A 106 12.61 20.28 -21.59
C ALA A 106 11.27 20.29 -20.82
N PRO A 107 10.13 20.31 -21.54
CA PRO A 107 8.83 20.26 -20.89
C PRO A 107 8.70 18.96 -20.08
N PRO A 108 7.98 19.02 -18.96
CA PRO A 108 7.86 17.89 -18.04
C PRO A 108 7.12 16.74 -18.73
N ARG A 109 7.83 15.61 -18.92
CA ARG A 109 7.27 14.41 -19.55
C ARG A 109 6.48 13.59 -18.54
N PRO A 110 5.35 12.97 -18.93
CA PRO A 110 4.64 12.05 -18.05
C PRO A 110 5.53 10.85 -17.70
N PRO A 111 5.32 10.22 -16.52
CA PRO A 111 6.08 9.03 -16.13
C PRO A 111 5.84 7.89 -17.14
N VAL A 112 6.89 7.11 -17.39
CA VAL A 112 6.82 5.96 -18.31
C VAL A 112 5.84 4.93 -17.74
N ARG A 113 4.79 4.60 -18.50
CA ARG A 113 3.80 3.60 -18.13
C ARG A 113 4.02 2.32 -18.92
N ALA A 114 4.13 1.19 -18.22
CA ALA A 114 4.38 -0.11 -18.85
C ALA A 114 3.39 -0.41 -20.00
N VAL A 115 2.10 -0.18 -19.78
CA VAL A 115 1.05 -0.45 -20.78
C VAL A 115 1.12 0.47 -22.01
N ARG A 116 1.54 1.73 -21.83
CA ARG A 116 1.53 2.75 -22.90
C ARG A 116 2.83 2.75 -23.70
N ASP A 117 3.96 2.71 -22.99
CA ASP A 117 5.27 2.99 -23.56
C ASP A 117 6.10 1.70 -23.76
N LEU A 118 5.79 0.61 -23.05
CA LEU A 118 6.47 -0.69 -23.17
C LEU A 118 5.61 -1.76 -23.87
N GLY A 119 4.39 -1.42 -24.29
CA GLY A 119 3.44 -2.36 -24.90
C GLY A 119 2.68 -3.21 -23.87
N GLN A 120 2.05 -4.29 -24.30
CA GLN A 120 1.43 -5.28 -23.40
C GLN A 120 2.49 -6.33 -23.04
N PRO A 121 3.16 -6.24 -21.88
CA PRO A 121 4.14 -7.24 -21.53
C PRO A 121 3.44 -8.59 -21.31
N PHE A 122 3.86 -9.60 -22.06
CA PHE A 122 3.53 -11.03 -21.87
C PHE A 122 2.10 -11.49 -22.22
N LEU A 123 1.40 -10.81 -23.13
CA LEU A 123 0.15 -11.36 -23.70
C LEU A 123 0.37 -12.26 -24.91
N ASP A 124 1.61 -12.40 -25.39
CA ASP A 124 1.93 -13.51 -26.28
C ASP A 124 1.68 -14.82 -25.52
N PRO A 125 0.84 -15.72 -26.05
CA PRO A 125 0.67 -17.03 -25.44
C PRO A 125 2.07 -17.64 -25.37
N VAL A 126 2.54 -17.89 -24.14
CA VAL A 126 3.77 -18.65 -23.90
C VAL A 126 3.60 -19.91 -24.71
N ALA A 127 4.37 -20.03 -25.80
CA ALA A 127 4.46 -21.26 -26.57
C ALA A 127 4.70 -22.38 -25.54
N PRO A 128 4.05 -23.55 -25.67
CA PRO A 128 4.14 -24.61 -24.67
C PRO A 128 5.60 -24.76 -24.27
N ALA A 129 5.90 -24.42 -23.02
CA ALA A 129 7.26 -24.43 -22.51
C ALA A 129 7.79 -25.83 -22.81
N GLU A 130 8.94 -25.91 -23.49
CA GLU A 130 9.61 -27.19 -23.65
C GLU A 130 9.75 -27.82 -22.27
N PRO A 131 9.52 -29.14 -22.14
CA PRO A 131 9.49 -29.80 -20.85
C PRO A 131 10.78 -29.49 -20.10
N GLU A 132 10.66 -28.94 -18.89
CA GLU A 132 11.80 -28.66 -18.01
C GLU A 132 12.62 -29.95 -17.84
N VAL A 133 13.82 -29.96 -18.41
CA VAL A 133 14.74 -31.09 -18.28
C VAL A 133 15.25 -31.10 -16.85
N ALA A 134 15.04 -32.22 -16.14
CA ALA A 134 15.51 -32.37 -14.77
C ALA A 134 17.03 -32.17 -14.71
N LEU A 135 17.51 -31.41 -13.70
CA LEU A 135 18.93 -31.15 -13.54
C LEU A 135 19.72 -32.48 -13.46
N PRO A 136 20.84 -32.61 -14.19
CA PRO A 136 21.69 -33.79 -14.10
C PRO A 136 22.19 -34.00 -12.67
N ARG A 137 22.11 -35.23 -12.17
CA ARG A 137 22.69 -35.59 -10.85
C ARG A 137 24.22 -35.48 -10.84
N ASP A 138 24.84 -35.56 -12.02
CA ASP A 138 26.28 -35.41 -12.21
C ASP A 138 26.59 -34.11 -12.94
N LEU A 139 27.18 -33.17 -12.19
CA LEU A 139 27.58 -31.84 -12.68
C LEU A 139 28.82 -31.89 -13.60
N ASN A 140 29.47 -33.05 -13.74
CA ASN A 140 30.59 -33.21 -14.67
C ASN A 140 30.14 -33.61 -16.08
N THR A 141 28.82 -33.73 -16.31
CA THR A 141 28.28 -34.01 -17.64
C THR A 141 28.54 -32.82 -18.57
N PRO A 142 29.19 -33.01 -19.73
CA PRO A 142 29.49 -31.90 -20.64
C PRO A 142 28.21 -31.27 -21.20
N MET A 143 28.15 -29.94 -21.18
CA MET A 143 26.96 -29.16 -21.57
C MET A 143 26.53 -29.39 -23.03
N ALA A 144 27.48 -29.76 -23.91
CA ALA A 144 27.24 -30.15 -25.30
C ALA A 144 26.35 -31.40 -25.47
N MET A 145 26.12 -32.18 -24.41
CA MET A 145 25.19 -33.31 -24.42
C MET A 145 23.72 -32.87 -24.32
N PHE A 146 23.45 -31.71 -23.72
CA PHE A 146 22.09 -31.17 -23.55
C PHE A 146 21.72 -30.18 -24.65
N ASP A 147 22.71 -29.45 -25.16
CA ASP A 147 22.56 -28.55 -26.30
C ASP A 147 23.81 -28.64 -27.19
N PRO A 148 23.77 -29.45 -28.27
CA PRO A 148 24.90 -29.61 -29.17
C PRO A 148 25.20 -28.35 -30.00
N ASP A 149 24.23 -27.44 -30.12
CA ASP A 149 24.35 -26.21 -30.91
C ASP A 149 24.81 -25.01 -30.08
N ALA A 150 24.73 -25.09 -28.75
CA ALA A 150 25.19 -24.03 -27.82
C ALA A 150 26.68 -23.70 -27.93
N LEU A 151 27.51 -24.64 -28.37
CA LEU A 151 28.96 -24.45 -28.51
C LEU A 151 29.34 -24.62 -29.98
N PRO A 152 29.56 -23.52 -30.73
CA PRO A 152 30.03 -23.64 -32.09
C PRO A 152 31.39 -24.36 -32.11
N MET A 153 31.52 -25.39 -32.97
CA MET A 153 32.77 -26.14 -33.15
C MET A 153 33.96 -25.26 -33.56
N VAL A 154 33.68 -24.06 -34.06
CA VAL A 154 34.67 -23.05 -34.44
C VAL A 154 34.56 -21.87 -33.47
N PRO A 155 35.65 -21.50 -32.77
CA PRO A 155 35.68 -20.29 -31.95
C PRO A 155 35.25 -19.08 -32.77
N ALA A 156 34.37 -18.24 -32.21
CA ALA A 156 33.96 -17.01 -32.87
C ALA A 156 35.19 -16.13 -33.14
N ALA A 157 35.23 -15.51 -34.32
CA ALA A 157 36.28 -14.57 -34.66
C ALA A 157 36.28 -13.41 -33.64
N PRO A 158 37.45 -12.91 -33.22
CA PRO A 158 37.52 -11.78 -32.31
C PRO A 158 36.80 -10.58 -32.91
N PRO A 159 36.01 -9.83 -32.10
CA PRO A 159 35.28 -8.68 -32.60
C PRO A 159 36.26 -7.63 -33.15
N PRO A 160 35.90 -6.92 -34.24
CA PRO A 160 36.75 -5.88 -34.80
C PRO A 160 36.98 -4.78 -33.77
N THR A 161 38.20 -4.25 -33.72
CA THR A 161 38.54 -3.13 -32.84
C THR A 161 37.71 -1.91 -33.22
N VAL A 162 36.78 -1.51 -32.36
CA VAL A 162 35.94 -0.34 -32.58
C VAL A 162 36.78 0.92 -32.38
N ARG A 163 36.70 1.87 -33.32
CA ARG A 163 37.35 3.19 -33.16
C ARG A 163 36.68 3.96 -32.02
N PRO A 164 37.44 4.66 -31.16
CA PRO A 164 36.86 5.49 -30.12
C PRO A 164 36.00 6.59 -30.73
N LEU A 165 34.77 6.73 -30.21
CA LEU A 165 33.78 7.73 -30.66
C LEU A 165 34.19 9.18 -30.35
N PHE A 166 35.11 9.38 -29.40
CA PHE A 166 35.60 10.70 -29.03
C PHE A 166 37.02 10.91 -29.57
N ARG A 167 37.14 11.77 -30.57
CA ARG A 167 38.36 12.46 -30.91
C ARG A 167 38.21 13.88 -30.33
N PRO A 168 38.88 14.24 -29.22
CA PRO A 168 38.90 15.63 -28.81
C PRO A 168 39.50 16.45 -29.95
N ALA A 169 38.70 17.35 -30.50
CA ALA A 169 39.17 18.33 -31.47
C ALA A 169 40.16 19.23 -30.72
N ALA A 170 41.42 19.21 -31.13
CA ALA A 170 42.38 20.23 -30.74
C ALA A 170 42.04 21.50 -31.53
N GLU A 171 41.06 22.25 -31.05
CA GLU A 171 40.83 23.63 -31.45
C GLU A 171 41.72 24.52 -30.56
N PRO A 172 42.55 25.40 -31.11
CA PRO A 172 43.32 26.35 -30.32
C PRO A 172 42.38 27.43 -29.76
N GLU A 173 42.27 27.50 -28.43
CA GLU A 173 41.57 28.60 -27.74
C GLU A 173 42.22 29.95 -28.10
N PRO A 174 41.45 30.98 -28.48
CA PRO A 174 41.96 32.35 -28.55
C PRO A 174 42.25 32.88 -27.14
N GLU A 175 43.38 33.57 -27.01
CA GLU A 175 43.87 34.18 -25.75
C GLU A 175 42.80 35.02 -25.04
N PRO A 176 42.63 34.89 -23.70
CA PRO A 176 41.69 35.70 -22.96
C PRO A 176 42.20 37.15 -22.85
N GLU A 177 41.36 38.11 -23.24
CA GLU A 177 41.55 39.53 -22.95
C GLU A 177 41.60 39.79 -21.43
N PRO A 178 42.43 40.73 -20.94
CA PRO A 178 42.60 40.96 -19.51
C PRO A 178 41.31 41.51 -18.88
N VAL A 179 40.76 40.71 -17.96
CA VAL A 179 39.64 41.09 -17.09
C VAL A 179 40.07 42.29 -16.24
N ALA A 180 39.33 43.40 -16.37
CA ALA A 180 39.49 44.57 -15.52
C ALA A 180 39.34 44.17 -14.04
N GLU A 181 40.39 44.42 -13.28
CA GLU A 181 40.50 44.20 -11.85
C GLU A 181 39.39 44.97 -11.13
N SER A 182 38.42 44.24 -10.58
CA SER A 182 37.34 44.83 -9.79
C SER A 182 37.91 45.28 -8.45
N GLU A 183 37.78 46.56 -8.13
CA GLU A 183 38.17 47.11 -6.82
C GLU A 183 37.53 46.29 -5.68
N PRO A 184 38.29 45.97 -4.62
CA PRO A 184 37.75 45.28 -3.46
C PRO A 184 36.76 46.21 -2.74
N VAL A 185 35.47 45.89 -2.83
CA VAL A 185 34.42 46.51 -2.01
C VAL A 185 34.78 46.29 -0.54
N PRO A 186 34.88 47.35 0.30
CA PRO A 186 35.15 47.17 1.71
C PRO A 186 34.00 46.38 2.35
N PRO A 187 34.28 45.43 3.27
CA PRO A 187 33.22 44.74 3.97
C PRO A 187 32.43 45.77 4.78
N SER A 188 31.17 45.98 4.40
CA SER A 188 30.23 46.66 5.29
C SER A 188 30.20 45.89 6.62
N PRO A 189 30.25 46.57 7.77
CA PRO A 189 30.09 45.89 9.05
C PRO A 189 28.76 45.16 9.02
N VAL A 190 28.81 43.82 8.96
CA VAL A 190 27.65 43.00 9.22
C VAL A 190 27.38 43.20 10.71
N GLU A 191 26.52 44.18 11.01
CA GLU A 191 25.84 44.21 12.29
C GLU A 191 25.28 42.80 12.50
N PRO A 192 25.64 42.11 13.60
CA PRO A 192 25.01 40.85 13.90
C PRO A 192 23.53 41.19 14.06
N GLN A 193 22.72 40.80 13.08
CA GLN A 193 21.30 40.64 13.28
C GLN A 193 21.20 39.59 14.38
N ALA A 194 21.12 40.08 15.61
CA ALA A 194 20.55 39.37 16.71
C ALA A 194 19.18 38.96 16.20
N ARG A 195 19.09 37.73 15.67
CA ARG A 195 17.83 37.02 15.60
C ARG A 195 17.38 37.01 17.04
N SER A 196 16.52 37.96 17.39
CA SER A 196 15.68 37.86 18.57
C SER A 196 15.13 36.46 18.48
N ALA A 197 15.58 35.59 19.39
CA ALA A 197 15.05 34.25 19.51
C ALA A 197 13.55 34.45 19.74
N GLU A 198 12.76 34.30 18.69
CA GLU A 198 11.31 34.25 18.85
C GLU A 198 11.07 33.16 19.88
N PRO A 199 10.31 33.45 20.96
CA PRO A 199 10.00 32.44 21.94
C PRO A 199 9.38 31.27 21.19
N ALA A 200 9.92 30.06 21.41
CA ALA A 200 9.41 28.86 20.77
C ALA A 200 7.88 28.83 20.92
N PRO A 201 7.12 28.63 19.84
CA PRO A 201 5.67 28.71 19.88
C PRO A 201 5.18 27.77 20.97
N SER A 202 4.35 28.29 21.88
CA SER A 202 3.77 27.49 22.94
C SER A 202 2.98 26.33 22.34
N LEU A 203 2.92 25.20 23.05
CA LEU A 203 2.22 24.00 22.59
C LEU A 203 0.77 24.31 22.15
N SER A 204 0.10 25.24 22.83
CA SER A 204 -1.22 25.72 22.44
C SER A 204 -1.25 26.40 21.07
N ALA A 205 -0.24 27.22 20.74
CA ALA A 205 -0.14 27.87 19.43
C ALA A 205 0.08 26.86 18.28
N LEU A 206 0.81 25.77 18.56
CA LEU A 206 0.98 24.68 17.60
C LEU A 206 -0.32 23.89 17.39
N ILE A 207 -1.07 23.62 18.45
CA ILE A 207 -2.38 22.95 18.38
C ILE A 207 -3.37 23.81 17.59
N ASP A 208 -3.46 25.11 17.88
CA ASP A 208 -4.38 26.02 17.18
C ASP A 208 -4.02 26.14 15.69
N ARG A 209 -2.72 26.17 15.35
CA ARG A 209 -2.26 26.18 13.96
C ARG A 209 -2.59 24.86 13.22
N LEU A 210 -2.49 23.72 13.90
CA LEU A 210 -2.82 22.41 13.34
C LEU A 210 -4.32 22.30 13.04
N ASP A 211 -5.17 22.73 13.97
CA ASP A 211 -6.63 22.73 13.79
C ASP A 211 -7.03 23.60 12.60
N HIS A 212 -6.43 24.78 12.48
CA HIS A 212 -6.68 25.67 11.36
C HIS A 212 -6.24 25.07 10.00
N GLY A 213 -5.11 24.36 9.96
CA GLY A 213 -4.64 23.64 8.78
C GLY A 213 -5.56 22.48 8.37
N LEU A 214 -6.11 21.74 9.34
CA LEU A 214 -7.05 20.66 9.09
C LEU A 214 -8.40 21.18 8.57
N GLN A 215 -8.90 22.29 9.12
CA GLN A 215 -10.14 22.93 8.65
C GLN A 215 -10.01 23.42 7.21
N ARG A 216 -8.90 24.06 6.85
CA ARG A 216 -8.63 24.48 5.47
C ARG A 216 -8.64 23.29 4.50
N ARG A 217 -7.97 22.20 4.86
CA ARG A 217 -7.92 20.99 4.03
C ARG A 217 -9.29 20.31 3.89
N ARG A 218 -10.17 20.41 4.91
CA ARG A 218 -11.54 19.90 4.85
C ARG A 218 -12.40 20.73 3.89
N GLY A 219 -12.28 22.06 3.93
CA GLY A 219 -12.97 22.97 3.02
C GLY A 219 -12.61 22.73 1.55
N GLU A 220 -11.36 22.38 1.27
CA GLU A 220 -10.89 22.04 -0.08
C GLU A 220 -11.33 20.64 -0.56
N ARG A 221 -11.74 19.72 0.34
CA ARG A 221 -12.07 18.33 -0.02
C ARG A 221 -13.56 18.02 -0.23
N GLY A 222 -14.47 18.91 0.15
CA GLY A 222 -15.88 18.85 -0.25
C GLY A 222 -16.62 17.52 -0.01
N ASP A 223 -16.25 16.73 1.00
CA ASP A 223 -16.86 15.42 1.27
C ASP A 223 -17.91 15.53 2.41
N PRO A 224 -19.22 15.42 2.11
CA PRO A 224 -20.30 15.62 3.09
C PRO A 224 -20.50 14.45 4.06
N ASP A 225 -19.84 13.30 3.86
CA ASP A 225 -20.04 12.09 4.69
C ASP A 225 -18.95 11.88 5.75
N ALA A 226 -18.08 12.89 5.94
CA ALA A 226 -16.90 12.78 6.79
C ALA A 226 -17.18 12.89 8.30
N ASP A 227 -18.41 13.11 8.76
CA ASP A 227 -18.71 13.54 10.14
C ASP A 227 -18.45 12.48 11.22
N ALA A 228 -18.57 11.19 10.91
CA ALA A 228 -18.42 10.11 11.89
C ALA A 228 -17.00 9.94 12.49
N PRO A 229 -15.90 9.93 11.71
CA PRO A 229 -14.53 9.84 12.27
C PRO A 229 -14.05 11.10 13.01
N ASN A 230 -14.78 12.21 12.90
CA ASN A 230 -14.33 13.52 13.38
C ASN A 230 -14.57 13.76 14.86
N ALA A 231 -15.57 13.09 15.45
CA ALA A 231 -15.88 13.21 16.86
C ALA A 231 -14.70 12.78 17.76
N GLY A 232 -13.98 11.71 17.37
CA GLY A 232 -12.81 11.22 18.10
C GLY A 232 -11.61 12.18 18.04
N LEU A 233 -11.40 12.84 16.89
CA LEU A 233 -10.29 13.78 16.71
C LEU A 233 -10.51 15.08 17.50
N ALA A 234 -11.74 15.59 17.52
CA ALA A 234 -12.10 16.75 18.34
C ALA A 234 -11.88 16.48 19.84
N LEU A 235 -12.23 15.27 20.31
CA LEU A 235 -11.98 14.86 21.69
C LEU A 235 -10.48 14.73 22.01
N ALA A 236 -9.68 14.20 21.08
CA ALA A 236 -8.23 14.07 21.22
C ALA A 236 -7.54 15.45 21.29
N LEU A 237 -7.92 16.40 20.44
CA LEU A 237 -7.40 17.77 20.49
C LEU A 237 -7.82 18.48 21.78
N GLY A 238 -9.04 18.26 22.25
CA GLY A 238 -9.52 18.76 23.55
C GLY A 238 -8.73 18.19 24.74
N ALA A 239 -8.38 16.91 24.69
CA ALA A 239 -7.53 16.27 25.71
C ALA A 239 -6.10 16.84 25.68
N LEU A 240 -5.51 17.03 24.50
CA LEU A 240 -4.18 17.63 24.36
C LEU A 240 -4.15 19.07 24.88
N ARG A 241 -5.22 19.84 24.67
CA ARG A 241 -5.34 21.22 25.16
C ARG A 241 -5.42 21.31 26.68
N ARG A 242 -6.09 20.34 27.34
CA ARG A 242 -6.14 20.23 28.81
C ARG A 242 -4.76 19.92 29.39
N MET A 243 -4.08 18.91 28.83
CA MET A 243 -2.71 18.59 29.23
C MET A 243 -1.74 19.77 29.02
N ALA A 244 -1.88 20.51 27.92
CA ALA A 244 -1.05 21.69 27.64
C ALA A 244 -1.30 22.85 28.61
N ARG A 245 -2.45 22.89 29.31
CA ARG A 245 -2.81 23.89 30.31
C ARG A 245 -2.54 23.43 31.75
N GLY A 246 -2.13 22.18 31.95
CA GLY A 246 -1.86 21.60 33.27
C GLY A 246 -3.11 21.21 34.07
N GLU A 247 -4.22 20.94 33.37
CA GLU A 247 -5.47 20.41 33.95
C GLU A 247 -5.60 18.89 33.82
#